data_AF-A0A418M3X2-F1
#
_entry.id   AF-A0A418M3X2-F1
#
_cell.length_a   1.000
_cell.length_b   1.000
_cell.length_c   1.000
_cell.angle_alpha   90.00
_cell.angle_beta   90.00
_cell.angle_gamma   90.00
#
_symmetry.space_group_name_H-M   'P 1'
#
loop_
_entity.id
_entity.type
_entity.pdbx_description
1 polymer ?
#
loop_
_entity_poly.entity_id
_entity_poly.type
_entity_poly.pdbx_seq_one_letter_code
_entity_poly.pdbx_strand_id
1 'polypeptide(L)'
;MYYYYLDTLLDGTIFPNIQAFKLQPFYGDIHIPALSGSFENDEGVCRRILDAMPNLKHLVVPNSPNKAFFELESHPLLRLDVQSFWYDNQHFIENLTHSRCFKALKYLRFTESLHDSRVSGDKVSYERYLEFFTKANLPNLKEVELRNTTLNVKQIKALRSTPLGARLNKLQCSQEYPTERVFLQRDIITGEVLQTMWQDNNDWRNQKYPIT
;
A
#
# COMPACT_ATOMS: atom_id res chain seq x y z
N MET A 1 -16.22 15.51 -14.58
CA MET A 1 -15.30 14.66 -13.80
C MET A 1 -14.06 14.46 -14.66
N TYR A 2 -12.93 15.08 -14.29
CA TYR A 2 -11.68 14.94 -15.05
C TYR A 2 -10.95 13.72 -14.52
N TYR A 3 -10.98 12.63 -15.28
CA TYR A 3 -10.11 11.50 -15.02
C TYR A 3 -8.72 11.90 -15.51
N TYR A 4 -7.75 12.00 -14.60
CA TYR A 4 -6.36 12.08 -15.00
C TYR A 4 -5.98 10.69 -15.48
N TYR A 5 -5.98 10.48 -16.80
CA TYR A 5 -5.57 9.23 -17.41
C TYR A 5 -4.05 9.09 -17.25
N LEU A 6 -3.59 8.62 -16.08
CA LEU A 6 -2.23 8.13 -15.92
C LEU A 6 -1.91 7.12 -17.03
N ASP A 7 -2.92 6.37 -17.47
CA ASP A 7 -2.86 5.52 -18.64
C ASP A 7 -2.36 6.21 -19.91
N THR A 8 -2.77 7.45 -20.21
CA THR A 8 -2.27 8.17 -21.39
C THR A 8 -0.81 8.57 -21.22
N LEU A 9 -0.40 8.94 -20.00
CA LEU A 9 0.98 9.29 -19.70
C LEU A 9 1.94 8.09 -19.80
N LEU A 10 1.45 6.90 -19.47
CA LEU A 10 2.22 5.65 -19.50
C LEU A 10 2.25 5.00 -20.89
N ASP A 11 1.48 5.49 -21.86
CA ASP A 11 1.44 4.89 -23.19
C ASP A 11 2.67 5.28 -24.02
N GLY A 12 3.46 4.27 -24.42
CA GLY A 12 4.67 4.43 -25.23
C GLY A 12 5.81 5.26 -24.63
N THR A 13 5.67 5.76 -23.40
CA THR A 13 6.61 6.71 -22.81
C THR A 13 7.47 6.06 -21.73
N ILE A 14 8.79 6.23 -21.84
CA ILE A 14 9.76 5.74 -20.86
C ILE A 14 10.36 6.92 -20.09
N PHE A 15 10.40 6.80 -18.77
CA PHE A 15 10.97 7.76 -17.83
C PHE A 15 12.19 7.14 -17.13
N PRO A 16 13.35 7.05 -17.82
CA PRO A 16 14.48 6.27 -17.34
C PRO A 16 15.13 6.85 -16.07
N ASN A 17 14.90 8.12 -15.76
CA ASN A 17 15.52 8.79 -14.62
C ASN A 17 14.63 8.82 -13.37
N ILE A 18 13.38 8.36 -13.46
CA ILE A 18 12.46 8.36 -12.32
C ILE A 18 12.84 7.23 -11.36
N GLN A 19 13.21 7.61 -10.13
CA GLN A 19 13.55 6.69 -9.05
C GLN A 19 12.46 6.61 -7.97
N ALA A 20 11.54 7.56 -7.94
CA ALA A 20 10.41 7.56 -7.02
C ALA A 20 9.15 8.06 -7.71
N PHE A 21 8.06 7.32 -7.54
CA PHE A 21 6.74 7.66 -8.04
C PHE A 21 5.74 7.40 -6.92
N LYS A 22 4.93 8.41 -6.62
CA LYS A 22 3.98 8.35 -5.53
C LYS A 22 2.64 8.85 -6.01
N LEU A 23 1.66 7.96 -5.97
CA LEU A 23 0.26 8.30 -6.11
C LEU A 23 -0.39 8.07 -4.75
N GLN A 24 -0.83 9.16 -4.13
CA GLN A 24 -1.49 9.13 -2.83
C GLN A 24 -2.93 9.63 -2.99
N PRO A 25 -3.91 9.05 -2.30
CA PRO A 25 -5.22 9.64 -2.20
C PRO A 25 -5.10 10.99 -1.50
N PHE A 26 -5.78 12.00 -2.04
CA PHE A 26 -5.94 13.28 -1.36
C PHE A 26 -7.17 13.20 -0.44
N TYR A 27 -6.94 13.13 0.87
CA TYR A 27 -8.02 13.22 1.85
C TYR A 27 -8.54 14.66 1.88
N GLY A 28 -9.72 14.89 1.32
CA GLY A 28 -10.36 16.21 1.28
C GLY A 28 -11.36 16.36 0.14
N ASP A 29 -11.18 15.59 -0.93
CA ASP A 29 -12.12 15.52 -2.04
C ASP A 29 -12.46 14.06 -2.35
N ILE A 30 -13.68 13.83 -2.82
CA ILE A 30 -14.20 12.56 -3.33
C ILE A 30 -13.44 12.10 -4.61
N HIS A 31 -12.42 12.85 -5.02
CA HIS A 31 -11.58 12.63 -6.18
C HIS A 31 -10.27 11.95 -5.77
N ILE A 32 -10.39 10.69 -5.35
CA ILE A 32 -9.22 9.82 -5.20
C ILE A 32 -8.69 9.57 -6.63
N PRO A 33 -7.41 9.82 -6.94
CA PRO A 33 -6.87 9.49 -8.25
C PRO A 33 -7.02 7.98 -8.48
N ALA A 34 -7.95 7.62 -9.35
CA ALA A 34 -8.09 6.27 -9.86
C ALA A 34 -6.86 6.00 -10.74
N LEU A 35 -6.17 4.88 -10.49
CA LEU A 35 -4.99 4.48 -11.27
C LEU A 35 -5.38 4.19 -12.72
N SER A 36 -6.50 3.52 -12.90
CA SER A 36 -7.20 3.26 -14.16
C SER A 36 -8.47 4.13 -14.19
N GLY A 37 -9.25 4.13 -15.27
CA GLY A 37 -10.58 4.77 -15.30
C GLY A 37 -11.60 4.19 -14.29
N SER A 38 -11.18 3.31 -13.40
CA SER A 38 -11.94 2.58 -12.39
C SER A 38 -11.35 2.80 -10.99
N PHE A 39 -12.21 3.06 -10.01
CA PHE A 39 -11.82 3.21 -8.61
C PHE A 39 -11.54 1.85 -7.92
N GLU A 40 -11.98 0.75 -8.53
CA GLU A 40 -12.05 -0.55 -7.85
C GLU A 40 -10.85 -1.45 -8.14
N ASN A 41 -10.16 -1.25 -9.28
CA ASN A 41 -9.10 -2.15 -9.73
C ASN A 41 -7.93 -1.42 -10.43
N ASP A 42 -6.75 -2.03 -10.37
CA ASP A 42 -5.53 -1.51 -11.00
C ASP A 42 -5.57 -1.55 -12.54
N GLU A 43 -6.33 -2.48 -13.14
CA GLU A 43 -6.37 -2.74 -14.60
C GLU A 43 -4.98 -2.87 -15.27
N GLY A 44 -3.94 -3.18 -14.51
CA GLY A 44 -2.57 -3.32 -14.99
C GLY A 44 -1.77 -2.01 -15.03
N VAL A 45 -2.31 -0.91 -14.53
CA VAL A 45 -1.60 0.38 -14.45
C VAL A 45 -0.30 0.26 -13.68
N CYS A 46 -0.28 -0.43 -12.53
CA CYS A 46 0.93 -0.63 -11.75
C CYS A 46 2.01 -1.35 -12.55
N ARG A 47 1.64 -2.34 -13.39
CA ARG A 47 2.59 -2.99 -14.29
C ARG A 47 3.15 -2.00 -15.31
N ARG A 48 2.29 -1.20 -15.92
CA ARG A 48 2.69 -0.16 -16.89
C ARG A 48 3.59 0.91 -16.25
N ILE A 49 3.39 1.25 -14.97
CA ILE A 49 4.30 2.12 -14.22
C ILE A 49 5.71 1.50 -14.18
N LEU A 50 5.84 0.21 -13.86
CA LEU A 50 7.14 -0.46 -13.83
C LEU A 50 7.80 -0.51 -15.21
N ASP A 51 7.02 -0.80 -16.25
CA ASP A 51 7.52 -0.84 -17.63
C ASP A 51 7.99 0.56 -18.09
N ALA A 52 7.25 1.62 -17.73
CA ALA A 52 7.59 3.01 -18.05
C ALA A 52 8.76 3.56 -17.22
N MET A 53 9.00 3.03 -16.02
CA MET A 53 9.99 3.55 -15.06
C MET A 53 10.96 2.45 -14.61
N PRO A 54 11.83 1.94 -15.50
CA PRO A 54 12.65 0.75 -15.23
C PRO A 54 13.67 0.93 -14.09
N ASN A 55 13.99 2.18 -13.71
CA ASN A 55 14.91 2.51 -12.61
C ASN A 55 14.18 2.91 -11.32
N LEU A 56 12.87 2.66 -11.22
CA LEU A 56 12.04 3.02 -10.08
C LEU A 56 12.46 2.23 -8.83
N LYS A 57 12.78 2.96 -7.76
CA LYS A 57 13.20 2.40 -6.47
C LYS A 57 12.12 2.54 -5.40
N HIS A 58 11.21 3.50 -5.52
CA HIS A 58 10.15 3.74 -4.56
C HIS A 58 8.81 3.95 -5.27
N LEU A 59 7.87 3.05 -5.00
CA LEU A 59 6.50 3.14 -5.50
C LEU A 59 5.53 3.27 -4.33
N VAL A 60 4.64 4.27 -4.41
CA VAL A 60 3.45 4.40 -3.55
C VAL A 60 2.22 4.40 -4.43
N VAL A 61 1.26 3.52 -4.18
CA VAL A 61 0.03 3.39 -4.98
C VAL A 61 -1.22 3.29 -4.08
N PRO A 62 -2.35 3.88 -4.52
CA PRO A 62 -3.59 3.92 -3.73
C PRO A 62 -4.43 2.64 -3.86
N ASN A 63 -4.17 1.80 -4.86
CA ASN A 63 -4.85 0.51 -5.05
C ASN A 63 -3.83 -0.63 -5.08
N SER A 64 -4.29 -1.83 -4.72
CA SER A 64 -3.49 -3.03 -4.85
C SER A 64 -3.22 -3.38 -6.30
N PRO A 65 -1.95 -3.59 -6.69
CA PRO A 65 -1.59 -4.04 -8.02
C PRO A 65 -2.22 -5.40 -8.36
N ASN A 66 -2.59 -5.58 -9.63
CA ASN A 66 -3.06 -6.88 -10.12
C ASN A 66 -1.91 -7.88 -10.32
N LYS A 67 -2.24 -9.12 -10.73
CA LYS A 67 -1.26 -10.19 -10.97
C LYS A 67 -0.13 -9.79 -11.94
N ALA A 68 -0.42 -8.99 -12.98
CA ALA A 68 0.55 -8.62 -14.02
C ALA A 68 1.75 -7.81 -13.48
N PHE A 69 1.56 -7.09 -12.37
CA PHE A 69 2.61 -6.37 -11.66
C PHE A 69 3.73 -7.29 -11.15
N PHE A 70 3.39 -8.54 -10.84
CA PHE A 70 4.29 -9.51 -10.22
C PHE A 70 4.97 -10.45 -11.24
N GLU A 71 4.60 -10.36 -12.51
CA GLU A 71 5.02 -11.28 -13.60
C GLU A 71 6.34 -10.86 -14.28
N LEU A 72 6.90 -9.71 -13.93
CA LEU A 72 8.24 -9.31 -14.38
C LEU A 72 9.31 -10.26 -13.85
N GLU A 73 10.36 -10.49 -14.66
CA GLU A 73 11.48 -11.33 -14.26
C GLU A 73 12.25 -10.71 -13.08
N SER A 74 12.51 -9.40 -13.15
CA SER A 74 13.13 -8.64 -12.06
C SER A 74 12.86 -7.14 -12.18
N HIS A 75 12.80 -6.44 -11.04
CA HIS A 75 12.73 -4.98 -10.97
C HIS A 75 13.56 -4.43 -9.79
N PRO A 76 14.27 -3.28 -9.92
CA PRO A 76 15.13 -2.72 -8.86
C PRO A 76 14.34 -2.05 -7.71
N LEU A 77 13.06 -2.37 -7.53
CA LEU A 77 12.21 -1.70 -6.55
C LEU A 77 12.72 -1.99 -5.13
N LEU A 78 12.98 -0.93 -4.36
CA LEU A 78 13.50 -1.01 -2.99
C LEU A 78 12.40 -0.81 -1.94
N ARG A 79 11.39 0.01 -2.25
CA ARG A 79 10.28 0.33 -1.37
C ARG A 79 8.95 0.29 -2.13
N LEU A 80 8.00 -0.44 -1.57
CA LEU A 80 6.65 -0.55 -2.07
C LEU A 80 5.67 -0.20 -0.94
N ASP A 81 4.82 0.78 -1.19
CA ASP A 81 3.74 1.21 -0.30
C ASP A 81 2.42 1.06 -1.06
N VAL A 82 1.58 0.13 -0.61
CA VAL A 82 0.34 -0.24 -1.27
C VAL A 82 -0.80 -0.05 -0.31
N GLN A 83 -1.87 0.56 -0.81
CA GLN A 83 -3.11 0.75 -0.10
C GLN A 83 -4.22 0.02 -0.86
N SER A 84 -5.16 -0.57 -0.15
CA SER A 84 -6.35 -1.20 -0.71
C SER A 84 -7.58 -0.42 -0.23
N PHE A 85 -7.77 0.82 -0.70
CA PHE A 85 -8.78 1.72 -0.11
C PHE A 85 -10.23 1.25 -0.24
N TRP A 86 -10.55 0.50 -1.29
CA TRP A 86 -11.91 0.19 -1.65
C TRP A 86 -12.32 -1.19 -1.18
N TYR A 87 -12.43 -2.13 -2.11
CA TYR A 87 -12.99 -3.44 -1.85
C TYR A 87 -11.94 -4.51 -2.12
N ASP A 88 -11.37 -4.58 -3.33
CA ASP A 88 -10.46 -5.67 -3.67
C ASP A 88 -8.98 -5.37 -3.34
N ASN A 89 -8.34 -6.28 -2.61
CA ASN A 89 -6.88 -6.27 -2.39
C ASN A 89 -6.10 -6.96 -3.52
N GLN A 90 -6.79 -7.44 -4.54
CA GLN A 90 -6.25 -8.13 -5.73
C GLN A 90 -5.32 -9.29 -5.41
N HIS A 91 -5.57 -9.97 -4.29
CA HIS A 91 -4.70 -11.02 -3.75
C HIS A 91 -3.24 -10.55 -3.64
N PHE A 92 -3.03 -9.29 -3.23
CA PHE A 92 -1.70 -8.65 -3.22
C PHE A 92 -0.66 -9.47 -2.48
N ILE A 93 -0.99 -9.96 -1.28
CA ILE A 93 -0.07 -10.72 -0.44
C ILE A 93 0.24 -12.09 -1.07
N GLU A 94 -0.75 -12.77 -1.64
CA GLU A 94 -0.58 -14.04 -2.34
C GLU A 94 0.27 -13.89 -3.60
N ASN A 95 -0.03 -12.88 -4.42
CA ASN A 95 0.73 -12.60 -5.63
C ASN A 95 2.18 -12.24 -5.30
N LEU A 96 2.41 -11.42 -4.26
CA LEU A 96 3.74 -11.07 -3.80
C LEU A 96 4.49 -12.30 -3.24
N THR A 97 3.80 -13.21 -2.55
CA THR A 97 4.37 -14.45 -2.01
C THR A 97 5.03 -15.29 -3.10
N HIS A 98 4.41 -15.36 -4.28
CA HIS A 98 4.89 -16.17 -5.39
C HIS A 98 5.72 -15.40 -6.43
N SER A 99 5.85 -14.08 -6.27
CA SER A 99 6.60 -13.25 -7.20
C SER A 99 8.10 -13.50 -7.10
N ARG A 100 8.78 -13.45 -8.26
CA ARG A 100 10.25 -13.46 -8.39
C ARG A 100 10.81 -12.09 -8.74
N CYS A 101 9.94 -11.11 -8.99
CA CYS A 101 10.28 -9.80 -9.52
C CYS A 101 11.14 -8.97 -8.55
N PHE A 102 10.73 -8.91 -7.27
CA PHE A 102 11.18 -7.87 -6.34
C PHE A 102 12.33 -8.30 -5.42
N LYS A 103 13.38 -8.92 -5.97
CA LYS A 103 14.54 -9.39 -5.17
C LYS A 103 15.26 -8.27 -4.42
N ALA A 104 15.20 -7.03 -4.91
CA ALA A 104 15.83 -5.86 -4.29
C ALA A 104 14.98 -5.20 -3.19
N LEU A 105 13.72 -5.64 -3.00
CA LEU A 105 12.79 -5.01 -2.08
C LEU A 105 13.30 -5.08 -0.64
N LYS A 106 13.35 -3.92 0.03
CA LYS A 106 13.80 -3.75 1.41
C LYS A 106 12.67 -3.36 2.34
N TYR A 107 11.69 -2.60 1.82
CA TYR A 107 10.59 -2.03 2.59
C TYR A 107 9.26 -2.35 1.92
N LEU A 108 8.36 -2.96 2.68
CA LEU A 108 6.97 -3.18 2.30
C LEU A 108 6.06 -2.49 3.30
N ARG A 109 5.19 -1.61 2.82
CA ARG A 109 4.01 -1.16 3.55
C ARG A 109 2.77 -1.63 2.80
N PHE A 110 1.88 -2.28 3.52
CA PHE A 110 0.59 -2.70 2.99
C PHE A 110 -0.53 -2.24 3.93
N THR A 111 -1.48 -1.49 3.41
CA THR A 111 -2.64 -0.98 4.15
C THR A 111 -3.91 -1.62 3.61
N GLU A 112 -4.53 -2.47 4.42
CA GLU A 112 -5.83 -3.08 4.09
C GLU A 112 -6.97 -2.04 4.19
N SER A 113 -8.06 -2.26 3.45
CA SER A 113 -9.25 -1.39 3.43
C SER A 113 -9.84 -1.19 4.82
N LEU A 114 -10.30 0.01 5.17
CA LEU A 114 -11.08 0.25 6.39
C LEU A 114 -12.59 0.01 6.20
N HIS A 115 -13.04 -0.27 4.96
CA HIS A 115 -14.46 -0.41 4.69
C HIS A 115 -15.09 -1.63 5.38
N ASP A 116 -16.38 -1.46 5.66
CA ASP A 116 -17.17 -2.22 6.61
C ASP A 116 -17.06 -3.75 6.41
N SER A 117 -16.72 -4.43 7.51
CA SER A 117 -16.71 -5.88 7.71
C SER A 117 -17.93 -6.67 7.20
N ARG A 118 -19.02 -5.97 6.82
CA ARG A 118 -20.20 -6.55 6.17
C ARG A 118 -19.96 -7.06 4.74
N VAL A 119 -18.86 -6.66 4.09
CA VAL A 119 -18.37 -7.30 2.86
C VAL A 119 -17.23 -8.24 3.26
N SER A 120 -17.61 -9.43 3.74
CA SER A 120 -16.72 -10.37 4.45
C SER A 120 -15.71 -11.12 3.56
N GLY A 121 -15.26 -10.54 2.45
CA GLY A 121 -14.39 -11.20 1.47
C GLY A 121 -12.94 -10.72 1.41
N ASP A 122 -12.67 -9.47 1.81
CA ASP A 122 -11.52 -8.75 1.25
C ASP A 122 -10.36 -8.49 2.21
N LYS A 123 -10.47 -8.97 3.45
CA LYS A 123 -9.37 -8.92 4.42
C LYS A 123 -8.42 -10.08 4.19
N VAL A 124 -7.12 -9.81 4.29
CA VAL A 124 -6.10 -10.85 4.16
C VAL A 124 -6.16 -11.75 5.38
N SER A 125 -6.39 -13.05 5.17
CA SER A 125 -6.47 -14.01 6.26
C SER A 125 -5.11 -14.26 6.89
N TYR A 126 -5.10 -14.77 8.13
CA TYR A 126 -3.86 -15.14 8.80
C TYR A 126 -3.06 -16.19 8.03
N GLU A 127 -3.74 -17.15 7.38
CA GLU A 127 -3.11 -18.23 6.61
C GLU A 127 -2.33 -17.67 5.43
N ARG A 128 -2.85 -16.62 4.78
CA ARG A 128 -2.18 -15.93 3.66
C ARG A 128 -0.94 -15.17 4.13
N TYR A 129 -1.04 -14.47 5.27
CA TYR A 129 0.14 -13.89 5.89
C TYR A 129 1.15 -14.94 6.30
N LEU A 130 0.73 -16.04 6.94
CA LEU A 130 1.61 -17.11 7.34
C LEU A 130 2.34 -17.72 6.13
N GLU A 131 1.64 -17.91 5.01
CA GLU A 131 2.22 -18.37 3.76
C GLU A 131 3.26 -17.38 3.23
N PHE A 132 2.94 -16.09 3.16
CA PHE A 132 3.87 -15.03 2.76
C PHE A 132 5.14 -15.06 3.62
N PHE A 133 4.99 -15.08 4.93
CA PHE A 133 6.10 -15.08 5.89
C PHE A 133 6.93 -16.38 5.87
N THR A 134 6.39 -17.46 5.31
CA THR A 134 7.08 -18.75 5.19
C THR A 134 7.73 -18.95 3.82
N LYS A 135 7.05 -18.56 2.74
CA LYS A 135 7.39 -18.93 1.36
C LYS A 135 7.92 -17.78 0.52
N ALA A 136 7.68 -16.52 0.88
CA ALA A 136 8.06 -15.40 0.02
C ALA A 136 9.58 -15.34 -0.22
N ASN A 137 9.97 -15.25 -1.48
CA ASN A 137 11.38 -15.17 -1.88
C ASN A 137 11.83 -13.71 -2.02
N LEU A 138 11.84 -12.99 -0.89
CA LEU A 138 12.26 -11.60 -0.80
C LEU A 138 13.55 -11.50 0.04
N PRO A 139 14.72 -11.86 -0.53
CA PRO A 139 15.94 -12.07 0.24
C PRO A 139 16.45 -10.80 0.95
N ASN A 140 16.13 -9.62 0.41
CA ASN A 140 16.57 -8.34 0.92
C ASN A 140 15.53 -7.62 1.78
N LEU A 141 14.35 -8.19 2.00
CA LEU A 141 13.29 -7.53 2.77
C LEU A 141 13.73 -7.40 4.24
N LYS A 142 13.70 -6.16 4.75
CA LYS A 142 14.12 -5.83 6.12
C LYS A 142 12.99 -5.29 6.96
N GLU A 143 12.02 -4.61 6.34
CA GLU A 143 10.94 -3.97 7.06
C GLU A 143 9.59 -4.26 6.40
N VAL A 144 8.65 -4.66 7.24
CA VAL A 144 7.25 -4.87 6.87
C VAL A 144 6.38 -4.08 7.82
N GLU A 145 5.53 -3.22 7.26
CA GLU A 145 4.48 -2.51 7.97
C GLU A 145 3.13 -2.96 7.40
N LEU A 146 2.33 -3.63 8.24
CA LEU A 146 0.97 -4.05 7.90
C LEU A 146 -0.03 -3.17 8.65
N ARG A 147 -0.88 -2.47 7.92
CA ARG A 147 -1.86 -1.53 8.48
C ARG A 147 -3.27 -2.04 8.23
N ASN A 148 -4.14 -1.85 9.21
CA ASN A 148 -5.55 -2.24 9.18
C ASN A 148 -5.79 -3.75 9.05
N THR A 149 -4.82 -4.55 9.49
CA THR A 149 -4.92 -6.02 9.48
C THR A 149 -5.86 -6.51 10.58
N THR A 150 -6.43 -7.69 10.39
CA THR A 150 -7.19 -8.43 11.41
C THR A 150 -6.30 -9.26 12.35
N LEU A 151 -4.97 -9.19 12.18
CA LEU A 151 -4.01 -9.96 12.95
C LEU A 151 -4.04 -9.59 14.44
N ASN A 152 -4.11 -10.60 15.29
CA ASN A 152 -3.97 -10.42 16.74
C ASN A 152 -2.52 -10.63 17.20
N VAL A 153 -2.25 -10.29 18.46
CA VAL A 153 -0.91 -10.39 19.07
C VAL A 153 -0.31 -11.80 18.97
N LYS A 154 -1.10 -12.86 19.16
CA LYS A 154 -0.60 -14.25 19.06
C LYS A 154 -0.16 -14.57 17.63
N GLN A 155 -0.96 -14.17 16.65
CA GLN A 155 -0.64 -14.34 15.23
C GLN A 155 0.61 -13.53 14.84
N ILE A 156 0.74 -12.29 15.29
CA ILE A 156 1.93 -11.48 15.01
C ILE A 156 3.19 -12.11 15.61
N LYS A 157 3.11 -12.65 16.84
CA LYS A 157 4.22 -13.41 17.45
C LYS A 157 4.57 -14.66 16.64
N ALA A 158 3.57 -15.37 16.12
CA ALA A 158 3.80 -16.51 15.24
C ALA A 158 4.49 -16.09 13.93
N LEU A 159 4.03 -15.01 13.28
CA LEU A 159 4.67 -14.47 12.07
C LEU A 159 6.13 -14.10 12.31
N ARG A 160 6.47 -13.49 13.46
CA ARG A 160 7.87 -13.19 13.82
C ARG A 160 8.76 -14.42 13.93
N SER A 161 8.19 -15.59 14.18
CA SER A 161 8.94 -16.84 14.36
C SER A 161 9.16 -17.61 13.03
N THR A 162 8.61 -17.10 11.93
CA THR A 162 8.78 -17.69 10.58
C THR A 162 10.14 -17.33 9.96
N PRO A 163 10.57 -18.00 8.87
CA PRO A 163 11.83 -17.69 8.19
C PRO A 163 11.97 -16.23 7.72
N LEU A 164 10.89 -15.60 7.25
CA LEU A 164 10.91 -14.18 6.91
C LEU A 164 10.80 -13.32 8.16
N GLY A 165 9.92 -13.65 9.10
CA GLY A 165 9.72 -12.85 10.32
C GLY A 165 10.98 -12.70 11.16
N ALA A 166 11.76 -13.79 11.30
CA ALA A 166 12.96 -13.83 12.11
C ALA A 166 14.13 -13.01 11.54
N ARG A 167 14.12 -12.68 10.24
CA ARG A 167 15.17 -11.88 9.57
C ARG A 167 14.81 -10.41 9.40
N LEU A 168 13.57 -10.02 9.66
CA LEU A 168 13.16 -8.62 9.57
C LEU A 168 13.78 -7.83 10.71
N ASN A 169 14.31 -6.65 10.38
CA ASN A 169 14.69 -5.66 11.38
C ASN A 169 13.44 -5.10 12.06
N LYS A 170 12.34 -4.99 11.29
CA LYS A 170 11.08 -4.43 11.75
C LYS A 170 9.90 -5.17 11.14
N LEU A 171 9.03 -5.66 12.00
CA LEU A 171 7.64 -6.00 11.66
C LEU A 171 6.77 -5.11 12.52
N GLN A 172 5.96 -4.26 11.90
CA GLN A 172 5.00 -3.41 12.58
C GLN A 172 3.61 -3.77 12.07
N CYS A 173 2.69 -3.99 13.00
CA CYS A 173 1.29 -4.22 12.66
C CYS A 173 0.46 -3.19 13.42
N SER A 174 -0.41 -2.48 12.73
CA SER A 174 -1.24 -1.45 13.33
C SER A 174 -2.66 -1.51 12.83
N GLN A 175 -3.59 -1.04 13.65
CA GLN A 175 -4.96 -0.75 13.23
C GLN A 175 -5.18 0.76 13.31
N GLU A 176 -5.79 1.31 12.27
CA GLU A 176 -6.34 2.64 12.28
C GLU A 176 -7.78 2.58 12.77
N TYR A 177 -8.10 3.43 13.74
CA TYR A 177 -9.46 3.60 14.23
C TYR A 177 -10.01 4.91 13.67
N PRO A 178 -11.09 4.88 12.86
CA PRO A 178 -11.80 6.08 12.52
C PRO A 178 -12.44 6.61 13.82
N THR A 179 -11.98 7.78 14.29
CA THR A 179 -12.74 8.56 15.26
C THR A 179 -13.36 9.75 14.53
N GLU A 180 -14.44 10.33 15.06
CA GLU A 180 -15.23 11.38 14.39
C GLU A 180 -14.42 12.61 13.93
N ARG A 181 -13.17 12.78 14.38
CA ARG A 181 -12.33 13.95 14.05
C ARG A 181 -10.86 13.63 13.73
N VAL A 182 -10.42 12.38 13.90
CA VAL A 182 -9.00 11.99 13.85
C VAL A 182 -8.86 10.51 13.48
N PHE A 183 -7.88 10.16 12.66
CA PHE A 183 -7.45 8.76 12.53
C PHE A 183 -6.30 8.48 13.51
N LEU A 184 -6.52 7.52 14.41
CA LEU A 184 -5.49 7.07 15.35
C LEU A 184 -4.88 5.77 14.83
N GLN A 185 -3.57 5.76 14.62
CA GLN A 185 -2.82 4.53 14.36
C GLN A 185 -2.25 4.00 15.67
N ARG A 186 -2.59 2.75 16.02
CA ARG A 186 -2.07 2.08 17.21
C ARG A 186 -1.26 0.85 16.85
N ASP A 187 -0.13 0.64 17.52
CA ASP A 187 0.63 -0.62 17.41
C ASP A 187 -0.16 -1.75 18.08
N ILE A 188 -0.34 -2.87 17.38
CA ILE A 188 -1.14 -4.00 17.90
C ILE A 188 -0.41 -4.71 19.05
N ILE A 189 0.92 -4.69 19.09
CA ILE A 189 1.73 -5.38 20.10
C ILE A 189 1.83 -4.54 21.38
N THR A 190 2.25 -3.28 21.25
CA THR A 190 2.50 -2.41 22.42
C THR A 190 1.23 -1.69 22.88
N GLY A 191 0.24 -1.54 22.01
CA GLY A 191 -0.94 -0.71 22.26
C GLY A 191 -0.66 0.79 22.19
N GLU A 192 0.58 1.20 21.90
CA GLU A 192 0.99 2.60 21.83
C GLU A 192 0.34 3.30 20.63
N VAL A 193 -0.06 4.56 20.84
CA VAL A 193 -0.50 5.44 19.76
C VAL A 193 0.73 5.88 18.99
N LEU A 194 0.82 5.46 17.73
CA LEU A 194 1.96 5.74 16.86
C LEU A 194 1.84 7.09 16.16
N GLN A 195 0.62 7.47 15.77
CA GLN A 195 0.36 8.72 15.07
C GLN A 195 -1.11 9.14 15.18
N THR A 196 -1.30 10.45 15.21
CA THR A 196 -2.58 11.16 15.17
C THR A 196 -2.67 11.86 13.81
N MET A 197 -3.59 11.47 12.93
CA MET A 197 -3.72 12.08 11.59
C MET A 197 -5.02 12.90 11.46
N TRP A 198 -4.84 14.18 11.11
CA TRP A 198 -5.77 15.33 10.99
C TRP A 198 -6.46 15.88 12.26
N GLN A 199 -6.16 17.15 12.53
CA GLN A 199 -7.01 18.19 13.12
C GLN A 199 -7.34 19.17 11.97
N ASP A 200 -8.61 19.50 11.77
CA ASP A 200 -9.02 20.64 10.94
C ASP A 200 -8.41 21.94 11.51
N ASN A 201 -7.42 22.51 10.83
CA ASN A 201 -7.02 23.92 11.02
C ASN A 201 -7.24 24.76 9.76
N ASN A 202 -7.95 24.24 8.75
CA ASN A 202 -8.28 24.97 7.53
C ASN A 202 -9.76 25.29 7.46
N ASP A 203 -10.20 26.24 8.29
CA ASP A 203 -11.35 27.09 7.97
C ASP A 203 -10.94 28.07 6.86
N TRP A 204 -10.77 27.55 5.64
CA TRP A 204 -10.47 28.35 4.45
C TRP A 204 -11.63 29.29 4.08
N ARG A 205 -12.82 29.11 4.68
CA ARG A 205 -13.98 29.99 4.48
C ARG A 205 -13.85 31.34 5.18
N ASN A 206 -12.85 31.51 6.06
CA ASN A 206 -12.62 32.76 6.80
C ASN A 206 -11.35 33.53 6.41
N GLN A 207 -10.63 33.13 5.36
CA GLN A 207 -9.55 33.95 4.81
C GLN A 207 -10.10 35.04 3.88
N LYS A 208 -10.43 36.19 4.46
CA LYS A 208 -10.56 37.44 3.69
C LYS A 208 -9.17 37.82 3.15
N TYR A 209 -8.93 37.56 1.87
CA TYR A 209 -7.77 38.13 1.19
C TYR A 209 -7.96 39.65 1.06
N PRO A 210 -6.99 40.48 1.49
CA PRO A 210 -7.01 41.89 1.14
C PRO A 210 -6.75 42.02 -0.36
N ILE A 211 -7.70 42.66 -1.04
CA ILE A 211 -7.50 43.12 -2.41
C ILE A 211 -6.63 44.36 -2.32
N THR A 212 -5.41 44.28 -2.84
CA THR A 212 -4.60 45.43 -3.26
C THR A 212 -4.11 45.18 -4.66
#